data_AF-A0A829HDM9-F1
#
_entry.id   AF-A0A829HDM9-F1
#
_cell.length_a   1.000
_cell.length_b   1.000
_cell.length_c   1.000
_cell.angle_alpha   90.00
_cell.angle_beta   90.00
_cell.angle_gamma   90.00
#
_symmetry.space_group_name_H-M   'P 1'
#
loop_
_entity.id
_entity.type
_entity.pdbx_description
1 polymer ?
#
loop_
_entity_poly.entity_id
_entity_poly.type
_entity_poly.pdbx_seq_one_letter_code
_entity_poly.pdbx_strand_id
1 'polypeptide(L)'
;MEQNDLFQLIPIFKRISDQQLAEYVCIYNLDTKQYAVLCTNFYNSTSSNDDHAYFKKLIIELLLEESPLSRCKWFSSIEQAINQHDLEFS
;
A
#
# COMPACT_ATOMS: atom_id res chain seq x y z
N MET A 1 -0.47 14.90 -22.86
CA MET A 1 -0.26 13.45 -22.74
C MET A 1 -1.35 12.95 -21.82
N GLU A 2 -2.14 11.97 -22.25
CA GLU A 2 -3.00 11.24 -21.31
C GLU A 2 -2.09 10.60 -20.27
N GLN A 3 -2.39 10.81 -19.00
CA GLN A 3 -1.61 10.25 -17.91
C GLN A 3 -1.96 8.76 -17.81
N ASN A 4 -0.97 7.87 -17.91
CA ASN A 4 -1.26 6.44 -17.86
C ASN A 4 -1.46 6.02 -16.40
N ASP A 5 -2.64 5.48 -16.10
CA ASP A 5 -2.96 4.85 -14.82
C ASP A 5 -2.36 3.43 -14.73
N LEU A 6 -1.05 3.33 -15.02
CA LEU A 6 -0.29 2.10 -14.89
C LEU A 6 0.53 2.11 -13.59
N PHE A 7 0.12 1.24 -12.67
CA PHE A 7 0.74 1.09 -11.37
C PHE A 7 1.29 -0.32 -11.18
N GLN A 8 2.51 -0.43 -10.66
CA GLN A 8 3.05 -1.68 -10.16
C GLN A 8 2.77 -1.79 -8.67
N LEU A 9 2.15 -2.88 -8.23
CA LEU A 9 1.99 -3.17 -6.81
C LEU A 9 3.28 -3.76 -6.22
N ILE A 10 3.64 -3.31 -5.03
CA ILE A 10 4.85 -3.69 -4.30
C ILE A 10 4.48 -3.97 -2.84
N PRO A 11 4.28 -5.24 -2.45
CA PRO A 11 4.05 -5.57 -1.05
C PRO A 11 5.35 -5.42 -0.24
N ILE A 12 5.28 -4.71 0.88
CA ILE A 12 6.41 -4.48 1.79
C ILE A 12 6.03 -4.95 3.18
N PHE A 13 6.81 -5.88 3.74
CA PHE A 13 6.58 -6.41 5.08
C PHE A 13 7.53 -5.76 6.09
N LYS A 14 6.96 -5.15 7.14
CA LYS A 14 7.69 -4.61 8.29
C LYS A 14 7.40 -5.48 9.50
N ARG A 15 8.45 -6.05 10.10
CA ARG A 15 8.34 -6.75 11.37
C ARG A 15 8.16 -5.73 12.50
N ILE A 16 7.01 -5.76 13.16
CA ILE A 16 6.69 -4.86 14.28
C ILE A 16 7.16 -5.50 15.60
N SER A 17 6.95 -6.81 15.73
CA SER A 17 7.41 -7.60 16.88
C SER A 17 7.64 -9.06 16.50
N ASP A 18 7.90 -9.93 17.48
CA ASP A 18 7.98 -11.37 17.25
C ASP A 18 6.65 -12.00 16.85
N GLN A 19 5.53 -11.31 17.07
CA GLN A 19 4.18 -11.82 16.84
C GLN A 19 3.38 -10.98 15.85
N GLN A 20 3.92 -9.86 15.36
CA GLN A 20 3.19 -8.92 14.54
C GLN A 20 4.00 -8.46 13.32
N LEU A 21 3.35 -8.49 12.16
CA LEU A 21 3.84 -7.99 10.88
C LEU A 21 2.88 -6.94 10.34
N ALA A 22 3.40 -5.88 9.75
CA ALA A 22 2.64 -4.98 8.90
C ALA A 22 2.96 -5.28 7.43
N GLU A 23 1.94 -5.38 6.59
CA GLU A 23 2.06 -5.42 5.13
C GLU A 23 1.58 -4.08 4.57
N TYR A 24 2.52 -3.29 4.06
CA TYR A 24 2.22 -2.09 3.30
C TYR A 24 2.07 -2.49 1.84
N VAL A 25 0.95 -2.11 1.22
CA VAL A 25 0.76 -2.24 -0.22
C VAL A 25 1.22 -0.95 -0.84
N CYS A 26 2.48 -0.92 -1.28
CA CYS A 26 3.00 0.21 -2.02
C CYS A 26 2.60 0.09 -3.49
N ILE A 27 2.45 1.23 -4.14
CA ILE A 27 2.27 1.33 -5.59
C ILE A 27 3.38 2.18 -6.18
N TYR A 28 3.81 1.81 -7.38
CA TYR A 28 4.78 2.55 -8.16
C TYR A 28 4.14 3.01 -9.46
N ASN A 29 4.16 4.32 -9.70
CA ASN A 29 3.67 4.90 -10.95
C ASN A 29 4.74 4.80 -12.03
N LEU A 30 4.41 4.14 -13.14
CA LEU A 30 5.36 3.92 -14.23
C LEU A 30 5.72 5.20 -15.00
N ASP A 31 4.87 6.22 -14.99
CA ASP A 31 5.11 7.50 -15.65
C ASP A 31 5.95 8.43 -14.77
N THR A 32 5.52 8.68 -13.52
CA THR A 32 6.19 9.65 -12.62
C THR A 32 7.42 9.08 -11.93
N LYS A 33 7.58 7.75 -11.95
CA LYS A 33 8.66 7.04 -11.25
C LYS A 33 8.64 7.28 -9.73
N GLN A 34 7.44 7.50 -9.16
CA GLN A 34 7.24 7.75 -7.74
C GLN A 34 6.48 6.61 -7.07
N TYR A 35 6.57 6.56 -5.74
CA TYR A 35 5.96 5.56 -4.88
C TYR A 35 4.88 6.19 -4.01
N ALA A 36 3.84 5.41 -3.70
CA ALA A 36 2.87 5.75 -2.67
C ALA A 36 2.48 4.51 -1.87
N VAL A 37 1.87 4.71 -0.71
CA VAL A 37 1.19 3.63 0.04
C VAL A 37 -0.29 3.66 -0.33
N LEU A 38 -0.81 2.51 -0.76
CA LEU A 38 -2.22 2.31 -1.10
C LEU A 38 -3.06 2.07 0.16
N CYS A 39 -2.57 1.15 1.00
CA CYS A 39 -3.16 0.71 2.25
C CYS A 39 -2.13 -0.14 3.03
N THR A 40 -2.45 -0.43 4.29
CA THR A 40 -1.64 -1.27 5.17
C THR A 40 -2.54 -2.29 5.87
N ASN A 41 -2.04 -3.50 6.10
CA ASN A 41 -2.68 -4.50 6.96
C ASN A 41 -1.72 -4.99 8.05
N PHE A 42 -2.27 -5.54 9.12
CA PHE A 42 -1.50 -6.13 10.20
C PHE A 42 -1.84 -7.61 10.38
N TYR A 43 -0.81 -8.44 10.43
CA TYR A 43 -0.94 -9.88 10.63
C TYR A 43 -0.26 -10.33 11.91
N ASN A 44 -0.77 -11.43 12.45
CA ASN A 44 -0.15 -12.21 13.50
C ASN A 44 -0.39 -13.71 13.23
N SER A 45 0.06 -14.60 14.12
CA SER A 45 -0.12 -16.05 13.96
C SER A 45 -1.57 -16.53 14.02
N THR A 46 -2.50 -15.66 14.43
CA THR A 46 -3.94 -15.94 14.51
C THR A 46 -4.74 -15.37 13.34
N SER A 47 -4.09 -14.62 12.43
CA SER A 47 -4.73 -14.12 11.21
C SER A 47 -5.28 -15.28 10.38
N SER A 48 -6.55 -15.16 10.02
CA SER A 48 -7.29 -16.19 9.28
C SER A 48 -7.07 -16.06 7.78
N ASN A 49 -7.34 -17.13 7.03
CA ASN A 49 -7.36 -17.09 5.57
C ASN A 49 -8.37 -16.05 5.03
N ASP A 50 -9.46 -15.80 5.77
CA ASP A 50 -10.47 -14.80 5.42
C ASP A 50 -9.92 -13.38 5.54
N ASP A 51 -9.07 -13.10 6.53
CA ASP A 51 -8.39 -11.80 6.66
C ASP A 51 -7.48 -11.53 5.45
N HIS A 52 -6.75 -12.55 4.99
CA HIS A 52 -5.92 -12.46 3.78
C HIS A 52 -6.77 -12.25 2.52
N ALA A 53 -7.90 -12.94 2.39
CA ALA A 53 -8.80 -12.80 1.25
C ALA A 53 -9.47 -11.43 1.22
N TYR A 54 -9.92 -10.96 2.38
CA TYR A 54 -10.48 -9.62 2.57
C TYR A 54 -9.47 -8.54 2.14
N PHE A 55 -8.23 -8.63 2.60
CA PHE A 55 -7.23 -7.61 2.25
C PHE A 55 -6.92 -7.55 0.76
N LYS A 56 -6.83 -8.71 0.08
CA LYS A 56 -6.69 -8.75 -1.38
C LYS A 56 -7.88 -8.10 -2.09
N LYS A 57 -9.10 -8.33 -1.61
CA LYS A 57 -10.30 -7.68 -2.14
C LYS A 57 -10.25 -6.17 -1.94
N LEU A 58 -9.89 -5.71 -0.74
CA LEU A 58 -9.76 -4.29 -0.41
C LEU A 58 -8.77 -3.57 -1.35
N ILE A 59 -7.63 -4.18 -1.67
CA ILE A 59 -6.65 -3.62 -2.61
C ILE A 59 -7.31 -3.32 -3.97
N ILE A 60 -8.11 -4.25 -4.49
CA ILE A 60 -8.79 -4.08 -5.78
C ILE A 60 -9.88 -3.01 -5.68
N GLU A 61 -10.68 -3.01 -4.63
CA GLU A 61 -11.72 -2.01 -4.39
C GLU A 61 -11.12 -0.60 -4.35
N LEU A 62 -10.02 -0.41 -3.61
CA LEU A 62 -9.31 0.85 -3.50
C LEU A 62 -8.69 1.33 -4.83
N LEU A 63 -8.33 0.43 -5.75
CA LEU A 63 -7.83 0.80 -7.08
C LEU A 63 -8.97 1.21 -8.02
N LEU A 64 -10.18 0.68 -7.82
CA LEU A 64 -11.35 0.96 -8.65
C LEU A 64 -12.13 2.20 -8.20
N GLU A 65 -12.18 2.47 -6.90
CA GLU A 65 -12.99 3.55 -6.32
C GLU A 65 -12.49 4.94 -6.76
N GLU A 66 -11.19 5.19 -6.63
CA GLU A 66 -10.56 6.45 -7.01
C GLU A 66 -9.12 6.20 -7.48
N SER A 67 -8.73 6.87 -8.58
CA SER A 67 -7.38 6.74 -9.13
C SER A 67 -6.34 7.05 -8.04
N PRO A 68 -5.31 6.20 -7.87
CA PRO A 68 -4.24 6.50 -6.93
C PRO A 68 -3.53 7.84 -7.21
N LEU A 69 -3.59 8.36 -8.43
CA LEU A 69 -3.04 9.67 -8.76
C LEU A 69 -3.68 10.82 -7.96
N SER A 70 -4.98 10.75 -7.67
CA SER A 70 -5.69 11.83 -6.96
C SER A 70 -5.67 11.66 -5.44
N ARG A 71 -5.75 10.42 -4.93
CA ARG A 71 -5.86 10.18 -3.49
C ARG A 71 -4.53 9.93 -2.76
N CYS A 72 -3.51 9.45 -3.46
CA CYS A 72 -2.25 9.10 -2.81
C CYS A 72 -1.28 10.29 -2.79
N LYS A 73 -0.47 10.34 -1.73
CA LYS A 73 0.73 11.17 -1.70
C LYS A 73 1.90 10.40 -2.30
N TRP A 74 2.60 11.03 -3.24
CA TRP A 74 3.66 10.41 -4.02
C TRP A 74 5.05 10.87 -3.57
N PHE A 75 5.98 9.92 -3.46
CA PHE A 75 7.31 10.10 -2.90
C PHE A 75 8.39 9.51 -3.78
N SER A 76 9.64 9.93 -3.56
CA SER A 76 10.79 9.45 -4.32
C SER A 76 11.28 8.07 -3.89
N SER A 77 10.92 7.61 -2.69
CA SER A 77 11.27 6.28 -2.19
C SER A 77 10.12 5.63 -1.40
N ILE A 78 10.18 4.30 -1.32
CA ILE A 78 9.24 3.48 -0.53
C ILE A 78 9.31 3.87 0.95
N GLU A 79 10.52 4.08 1.49
CA GLU A 79 10.72 4.46 2.90
C GLU A 79 10.03 5.78 3.23
N GLN A 80 10.14 6.79 2.36
CA GLN A 80 9.45 8.07 2.53
C GLN A 80 7.92 7.89 2.51
N ALA A 81 7.41 7.08 1.58
CA ALA A 81 5.98 6.80 1.48
C ALA A 81 5.45 6.12 2.74
N ILE A 82 6.17 5.12 3.26
CA ILE A 82 5.81 4.41 4.49
C ILE A 82 5.88 5.35 5.69
N ASN A 83 6.96 6.12 5.84
CA ASN A 83 7.09 7.05 6.97
C ASN A 83 5.98 8.09 6.99
N GLN A 84 5.60 8.63 5.83
CA GLN A 84 4.50 9.58 5.75
C GLN A 84 3.15 8.91 6.07
N HIS A 85 2.91 7.70 5.57
CA HIS A 85 1.71 6.95 5.89
C HIS A 85 1.62 6.65 7.40
N ASP A 86 2.72 6.18 8.01
CA ASP A 86 2.77 5.95 9.46
C ASP A 86 2.43 7.26 10.21
N LEU A 87 2.97 8.41 9.81
CA LEU A 87 2.65 9.70 10.45
C LEU A 87 1.16 10.12 10.34
N GLU A 88 0.48 9.73 9.26
CA GLU A 88 -0.92 10.10 9.02
C GLU A 88 -1.92 9.22 9.77
N PHE A 89 -1.54 7.98 10.06
CA PHE A 89 -2.42 6.96 10.64
C PHE A 89 -1.93 6.41 11.99
N SER A 90 -0.95 7.07 12.63
CA SER A 90 -0.49 6.78 14.00
C SER A 90 -1.40 7.37 15.08
#